data_AF-A0A6A5H0V6-F1
#
_entry.id   AF-A0A6A5H0V6-F1
#
_cell.length_a   1.000
_cell.length_b   1.000
_cell.length_c   1.000
_cell.angle_alpha   90.00
_cell.angle_beta   90.00
_cell.angle_gamma   90.00
#
_symmetry.space_group_name_H-M   'P 1'
#
loop_
_entity.id
_entity.type
_entity.pdbx_description
1 polymer ?
#
loop_
_entity_poly.entity_id
_entity_poly.type
_entity_poly.pdbx_seq_one_letter_code
_entity_poly.pdbx_strand_id
1 'polypeptide(L)'
;MFKNLKNRLDNEAGKLKQSAQQYTEQIAAQVGQYRQAMNDQPTGSDASASISKRFLNTVTGTTNTEAGETKNNDLAETSMESSSAIMSEIPEADLLGLGLASKDSPVNRRRRSLSEDSTHSNESTLAALLQSIPNALSSAFETIPSDSESVSSDAFSVRSTNDPAYNSRLKQRIATYKAKYRDAVHRHNKLVDEVNATKRILEKTQDDCLQKVEKLRSEKRVLAEKLQASAGNSSGTEELEKKCEDYKRMLEQCKIKIKALQQEKKEQLINVDEDENPRVKEMEARIQKTEEEWTNRINESDQQHAITLATTKAEMHAALENKDTEIEQWRRKCAVLEQQDADANKRWNDKVEKVQAMNKALEAEKNEMIDKLSEAKTQGVKAVLEEEERKRNSLESELNEEIERLKEEVEKMRLEMTTYKVRLEAKESSEFDEQKEDVEALKLEMSRAQSERTDLEVKIAEHITSFDIYRAEAEKTLAAAKEQLVYFICR
;
A
#
# COMPACT_ATOMS: atom_id res chain seq x y z
N MET A 1 -8.00 46.38 20.86
CA MET A 1 -8.00 45.22 19.94
C MET A 1 -8.73 43.96 20.48
N PHE A 2 -9.11 43.87 21.76
CA PHE A 2 -9.74 42.67 22.33
C PHE A 2 -11.28 42.67 22.41
N LYS A 3 -11.95 43.81 22.22
CA LYS A 3 -13.41 43.93 22.49
C LYS A 3 -14.33 43.17 21.51
N ASN A 4 -13.81 42.65 20.40
CA ASN A 4 -14.61 41.88 19.43
C ASN A 4 -14.09 40.45 19.20
N LEU A 5 -13.02 40.03 19.88
CA LEU A 5 -12.47 38.69 19.71
C LEU A 5 -13.37 37.64 20.37
N LYS A 6 -13.95 37.97 21.53
CA LYS A 6 -14.89 37.10 22.25
C LYS A 6 -16.15 36.82 21.42
N ASN A 7 -16.81 37.86 20.89
CA ASN A 7 -17.99 37.68 20.03
C ASN A 7 -17.67 36.91 18.73
N ARG A 8 -16.43 37.02 18.22
CA ARG A 8 -16.01 36.30 17.02
C ARG A 8 -15.76 34.81 17.31
N LEU A 9 -15.14 34.50 18.44
CA LEU A 9 -14.97 33.15 18.95
C LEU A 9 -16.31 32.50 19.31
N ASP A 10 -17.23 33.22 19.96
CA ASP A 10 -18.56 32.71 20.30
C ASP A 10 -19.39 32.43 19.04
N ASN A 11 -19.27 33.29 18.01
CA ASN A 11 -19.92 33.07 16.71
C ASN A 11 -19.31 31.89 15.93
N GLU A 12 -17.98 31.71 15.98
CA GLU A 12 -17.32 30.56 15.35
C GLU A 12 -17.63 29.25 16.09
N ALA A 13 -17.67 29.26 17.42
CA ALA A 13 -18.10 28.13 18.24
C ALA A 13 -19.57 27.77 17.96
N GLY A 14 -20.44 28.77 17.80
CA GLY A 14 -21.84 28.57 17.41
C GLY A 14 -21.98 27.91 16.04
N LYS A 15 -21.19 28.36 15.04
CA LYS A 15 -21.15 27.73 13.71
C LYS A 15 -20.61 26.31 13.75
N LEU A 16 -19.58 26.05 14.56
CA LEU A 16 -19.01 24.71 14.72
C LEU A 16 -20.03 23.76 15.37
N LYS A 17 -20.77 24.23 16.38
CA LYS A 17 -21.84 23.45 17.03
C LYS A 17 -22.99 23.12 16.07
N GLN A 18 -23.41 24.07 15.24
CA GLN A 18 -24.41 23.81 14.18
C GLN A 18 -23.91 22.82 13.14
N SER A 19 -22.66 22.94 12.69
CA SER A 19 -22.08 21.99 11.75
C SER A 19 -21.98 20.59 12.35
N ALA A 20 -21.55 20.47 13.61
CA ALA A 20 -21.51 19.19 14.31
C ALA A 20 -22.92 18.57 14.48
N GLN A 21 -23.94 19.37 14.77
CA GLN A 21 -25.33 18.92 14.82
C GLN A 21 -25.81 18.42 13.45
N GLN A 22 -25.52 19.15 12.37
CA GLN A 22 -25.87 18.73 11.00
C GLN A 22 -25.19 17.43 10.58
N TYR A 23 -23.92 17.23 10.93
CA TYR A 23 -23.22 15.97 10.67
C TYR A 23 -23.81 14.82 11.50
N THR A 24 -24.18 15.07 12.76
CA THR A 24 -24.81 14.07 13.62
C THR A 24 -26.18 13.66 13.06
N GLU A 25 -26.95 14.62 12.56
CA GLU A 25 -28.26 14.41 11.95
C GLU A 25 -28.16 13.69 10.60
N GLN A 26 -27.12 13.97 9.79
CA GLN A 26 -26.81 13.21 8.57
C GLN A 26 -26.45 11.75 8.86
N ILE A 27 -25.64 11.50 9.89
CA ILE A 27 -25.28 10.13 10.29
C ILE A 27 -26.54 9.41 10.82
N ALA A 28 -27.37 10.08 11.61
CA ALA A 28 -28.63 9.51 12.08
C ALA A 28 -29.60 9.19 10.92
N ALA A 29 -29.69 10.06 9.92
CA ALA A 29 -30.49 9.82 8.72
C ALA A 29 -29.93 8.66 7.89
N GLN A 30 -28.61 8.55 7.73
CA GLN A 30 -27.96 7.45 7.03
C GLN A 30 -28.19 6.11 7.75
N VAL A 31 -28.06 6.07 9.08
CA VAL A 31 -28.35 4.87 9.89
C VAL A 31 -29.84 4.52 9.87
N GLY A 32 -30.72 5.53 9.85
CA GLY A 32 -32.17 5.34 9.67
C GLY A 32 -32.52 4.69 8.32
N GLN A 33 -31.87 5.14 7.24
CA GLN A 33 -32.03 4.56 5.91
C GLN A 33 -31.51 3.12 5.84
N TYR A 34 -30.37 2.81 6.47
CA TYR A 34 -29.88 1.42 6.55
C TYR A 34 -30.81 0.50 7.36
N ARG A 35 -31.43 1.01 8.44
CA ARG A 35 -32.44 0.24 9.20
C ARG A 35 -33.73 0.02 8.41
N GLN A 36 -34.20 1.00 7.65
CA GLN A 36 -35.36 0.84 6.78
C GLN A 36 -35.07 -0.09 5.60
N ALA A 37 -33.90 0.02 4.97
CA ALA A 37 -33.48 -0.87 3.89
C ALA A 37 -33.30 -2.33 4.33
N MET A 38 -33.01 -2.59 5.61
CA MET A 38 -32.98 -3.94 6.19
C MET A 38 -34.36 -4.47 6.59
N ASN A 39 -35.39 -3.61 6.69
CA ASN A 39 -36.72 -3.98 7.17
C ASN A 39 -37.76 -4.16 6.03
N ASP A 40 -37.45 -3.69 4.82
CA ASP A 40 -38.32 -3.77 3.62
C ASP A 40 -38.00 -4.99 2.72
N GLN A 41 -37.73 -6.17 3.30
CA GLN A 41 -37.92 -7.42 2.58
C GLN A 41 -39.32 -7.99 2.88
N PRO A 42 -40.20 -8.14 1.87
CA PRO A 42 -41.47 -8.83 2.04
C PRO A 42 -41.21 -10.33 1.88
N THR A 43 -41.30 -11.10 2.97
CA THR A 43 -41.80 -12.48 2.97
C THR A 43 -41.98 -12.91 4.43
N GLY A 44 -43.16 -13.41 4.73
CA GLY A 44 -43.59 -13.68 6.09
C GLY A 44 -43.09 -14.98 6.70
N SER A 45 -43.38 -15.06 8.00
CA SER A 45 -43.42 -16.21 8.91
C SER A 45 -42.12 -16.64 9.59
N ASP A 46 -42.08 -16.23 10.87
CA ASP A 46 -41.72 -17.02 12.05
C ASP A 46 -40.33 -17.66 12.15
N ALA A 47 -39.40 -16.92 12.75
CA ALA A 47 -38.56 -17.45 13.82
C ALA A 47 -37.97 -16.30 14.64
N SER A 48 -38.59 -16.04 15.79
CA SER A 48 -38.02 -15.23 16.85
C SER A 48 -36.93 -16.06 17.56
N ALA A 49 -35.70 -15.52 17.66
CA ALA A 49 -34.85 -15.54 18.87
C ALA A 49 -33.35 -15.26 18.57
N SER A 50 -32.90 -14.12 19.08
CA SER A 50 -31.61 -13.93 19.78
C SER A 50 -30.30 -14.36 19.12
N ILE A 51 -29.72 -13.49 18.28
CA ILE A 51 -28.25 -13.35 18.19
C ILE A 51 -27.90 -11.87 18.14
N SER A 52 -28.07 -11.18 19.26
CA SER A 52 -27.56 -9.81 19.43
C SER A 52 -27.20 -9.60 20.89
N LYS A 53 -26.00 -10.10 21.30
CA LYS A 53 -25.30 -9.77 22.57
C LYS A 53 -23.97 -10.55 22.75
N ARG A 54 -23.06 -10.56 21.77
CA ARG A 54 -21.70 -11.13 21.97
C ARG A 54 -20.54 -10.32 21.39
N PHE A 55 -20.65 -8.98 21.25
CA PHE A 55 -19.53 -8.18 20.74
C PHE A 55 -19.28 -6.83 21.43
N LEU A 56 -19.65 -6.68 22.70
CA LEU A 56 -19.19 -5.55 23.52
C LEU A 56 -18.95 -6.00 24.96
N ASN A 57 -17.80 -6.62 25.22
CA ASN A 57 -17.16 -6.51 26.55
C ASN A 57 -15.68 -6.90 26.50
N THR A 58 -14.79 -6.04 25.99
CA THR A 58 -13.34 -6.21 26.23
C THR A 58 -12.56 -4.91 26.06
N VAL A 59 -12.77 -3.89 26.91
CA VAL A 59 -11.71 -2.92 27.26
C VAL A 59 -11.99 -2.42 28.69
N THR A 60 -10.95 -2.49 29.54
CA THR A 60 -10.76 -1.93 30.90
C THR A 60 -10.77 -2.94 32.06
N GLY A 61 -9.64 -2.99 32.78
CA GLY A 61 -9.56 -3.48 34.15
C GLY A 61 -8.49 -4.56 34.43
N THR A 62 -7.33 -4.10 34.86
CA THR A 62 -6.21 -4.82 35.48
C THR A 62 -6.58 -5.73 36.66
N THR A 63 -5.96 -6.92 36.77
CA THR A 63 -5.10 -7.40 37.88
C THR A 63 -4.87 -8.92 37.78
N ASN A 64 -3.61 -9.32 37.79
CA ASN A 64 -3.17 -10.70 38.06
C ASN A 64 -3.31 -10.98 39.56
N THR A 65 -3.80 -12.18 39.94
CA THR A 65 -3.09 -13.18 40.77
C THR A 65 -3.97 -14.42 41.05
N GLU A 66 -3.34 -15.58 40.81
CA GLU A 66 -3.37 -16.82 41.63
C GLU A 66 -4.53 -17.83 41.59
N ALA A 67 -4.10 -19.08 41.33
CA ALA A 67 -4.52 -20.38 41.89
C ALA A 67 -5.98 -20.85 41.68
N GLY A 68 -6.30 -22.10 41.39
CA GLY A 68 -5.52 -23.33 41.30
C GLY A 68 -6.48 -24.51 41.00
N GLU A 69 -5.90 -25.55 40.40
CA GLU A 69 -6.16 -26.99 40.60
C GLU A 69 -7.57 -27.61 40.43
N THR A 70 -7.65 -28.43 39.37
CA THR A 70 -8.09 -29.85 39.30
C THR A 70 -9.46 -30.28 39.85
N LYS A 71 -10.26 -30.96 39.00
CA LYS A 71 -10.41 -32.44 39.04
C LYS A 71 -11.36 -32.98 37.95
N ASN A 72 -10.92 -34.08 37.36
CA ASN A 72 -11.67 -34.99 36.49
C ASN A 72 -12.81 -35.70 37.26
N ASN A 73 -13.88 -36.02 36.54
CA ASN A 73 -14.36 -37.40 36.43
C ASN A 73 -15.41 -37.55 35.32
N ASP A 74 -15.18 -38.56 34.49
CA ASP A 74 -16.06 -39.07 33.43
C ASP A 74 -17.40 -39.58 33.98
N LEU A 75 -18.48 -39.35 33.21
CA LEU A 75 -19.49 -40.40 32.97
C LEU A 75 -20.29 -40.15 31.69
N ALA A 76 -20.04 -41.06 30.73
CA ALA A 76 -20.97 -41.70 29.79
C ALA A 76 -21.93 -40.85 28.91
N GLU A 77 -21.61 -40.87 27.61
CA GLU A 77 -22.49 -41.32 26.52
C GLU A 77 -23.92 -40.73 26.45
N THR A 78 -24.07 -39.67 25.67
CA THR A 78 -25.13 -39.61 24.65
C THR A 78 -24.57 -39.04 23.35
N SER A 79 -24.21 -39.95 22.44
CA SER A 79 -24.57 -39.92 21.01
C SER A 79 -24.88 -38.55 20.38
N MET A 80 -23.92 -38.00 19.62
CA MET A 80 -24.13 -37.66 18.21
C MET A 80 -22.78 -37.73 17.49
N GLU A 81 -22.67 -38.73 16.62
CA GLU A 81 -21.52 -38.99 15.77
C GLU A 81 -21.16 -37.79 14.90
N SER A 82 -19.86 -37.49 14.90
CA SER A 82 -19.19 -36.80 13.81
C SER A 82 -19.34 -37.64 12.55
N SER A 83 -20.32 -37.31 11.71
CA SER A 83 -20.40 -37.81 10.34
C SER A 83 -19.87 -36.76 9.40
N SER A 84 -18.63 -36.98 8.98
CA SER A 84 -18.11 -36.58 7.68
C SER A 84 -19.10 -36.97 6.58
N ALA A 85 -19.95 -36.04 6.16
CA ALA A 85 -20.74 -36.18 4.95
C ALA A 85 -19.84 -35.86 3.76
N ILE A 86 -19.35 -36.94 3.17
CA ILE A 86 -18.80 -37.09 1.82
C ILE A 86 -19.54 -36.15 0.85
N MET A 87 -18.88 -35.11 0.35
CA MET A 87 -19.27 -34.47 -0.89
C MET A 87 -18.99 -35.46 -2.03
N SER A 88 -19.95 -36.34 -2.27
CA SER A 88 -20.03 -37.10 -3.51
C SER A 88 -20.20 -36.07 -4.62
N GLU A 89 -19.17 -35.88 -5.44
CA GLU A 89 -19.30 -35.27 -6.76
C GLU A 89 -20.42 -35.99 -7.49
N ILE A 90 -21.51 -35.28 -7.78
CA ILE A 90 -22.50 -35.72 -8.75
C ILE A 90 -21.82 -35.48 -10.11
N PRO A 91 -21.53 -36.52 -10.92
CA PRO A 91 -21.01 -36.28 -12.25
C PRO A 91 -22.05 -35.50 -13.06
N GLU A 92 -21.65 -34.40 -13.70
CA GLU A 92 -22.51 -33.53 -14.53
C GLU A 92 -23.22 -34.26 -15.68
N ALA A 93 -22.91 -35.54 -15.92
CA ALA A 93 -23.59 -36.39 -16.88
C ALA A 93 -25.07 -36.67 -16.55
N ASP A 94 -25.52 -36.46 -15.30
CA ASP A 94 -26.91 -36.78 -14.89
C ASP A 94 -27.84 -35.54 -14.81
N LEU A 95 -27.31 -34.33 -15.03
CA LEU A 95 -28.09 -33.08 -15.01
C LEU A 95 -28.86 -32.79 -16.32
N LEU A 96 -28.71 -33.65 -17.34
CA LEU A 96 -29.32 -33.46 -18.66
C LEU A 96 -30.10 -34.68 -19.20
N GLY A 97 -30.55 -35.60 -18.35
CA GLY A 97 -31.65 -36.53 -18.68
C GLY A 97 -31.58 -37.21 -20.06
N LEU A 98 -30.39 -37.59 -20.53
CA LEU A 98 -30.17 -38.31 -21.78
C LEU A 98 -29.30 -39.55 -21.52
N GLY A 99 -29.77 -40.39 -20.59
CA GLY A 99 -29.22 -41.71 -20.32
C GLY A 99 -29.99 -42.80 -21.05
N LEU A 100 -29.89 -42.86 -22.38
CA LEU A 100 -30.10 -44.14 -23.08
C LEU A 100 -28.73 -44.78 -23.24
N ALA A 101 -28.44 -45.72 -22.36
CA ALA A 101 -27.27 -46.59 -22.44
C ALA A 101 -27.30 -47.36 -23.77
N SER A 102 -26.48 -46.96 -24.72
CA SER A 102 -26.04 -47.84 -25.80
C SER A 102 -24.74 -48.48 -25.35
N LYS A 103 -24.81 -49.76 -24.94
CA LYS A 103 -23.64 -50.64 -24.90
C LYS A 103 -23.25 -50.87 -26.34
N ASP A 104 -22.18 -50.22 -26.82
CA ASP A 104 -21.19 -50.86 -27.68
C ASP A 104 -19.95 -49.97 -27.89
N SER A 105 -18.86 -50.45 -27.28
CA SER A 105 -17.46 -50.31 -27.66
C SER A 105 -16.64 -49.03 -27.39
N PRO A 106 -15.33 -49.21 -27.12
CA PRO A 106 -14.48 -48.33 -26.31
C PRO A 106 -13.58 -47.43 -27.17
N VAL A 107 -12.84 -46.49 -26.55
CA VAL A 107 -11.39 -46.24 -26.79
C VAL A 107 -10.90 -44.95 -26.11
N ASN A 108 -9.73 -45.08 -25.46
CA ASN A 108 -8.75 -44.06 -25.09
C ASN A 108 -9.12 -42.93 -24.11
N ARG A 109 -8.96 -43.23 -22.81
CA ARG A 109 -8.50 -42.22 -21.84
C ARG A 109 -7.01 -42.44 -21.57
N ARG A 110 -6.17 -41.93 -22.48
CA ARG A 110 -4.71 -41.88 -22.30
C ARG A 110 -4.36 -40.57 -21.59
N ARG A 111 -4.00 -40.73 -20.32
CA ARG A 111 -3.21 -39.87 -19.43
C ARG A 111 -2.64 -38.57 -20.07
N ARG A 112 -3.01 -37.43 -19.50
CA ARG A 112 -2.06 -36.34 -19.20
C ARG A 112 -2.01 -36.19 -17.68
N SER A 113 -0.80 -36.31 -17.17
CA SER A 113 -0.42 -36.26 -15.76
C SER A 113 -0.76 -34.91 -15.13
N LEU A 114 -1.31 -34.98 -13.93
CA LEU A 114 -1.23 -33.94 -12.91
C LEU A 114 0.23 -33.82 -12.44
N SER A 115 0.71 -32.59 -12.30
CA SER A 115 1.76 -32.24 -11.34
C SER A 115 1.11 -31.40 -10.26
N GLU A 116 0.90 -32.02 -9.10
CA GLU A 116 0.70 -31.36 -7.81
C GLU A 116 2.02 -30.68 -7.44
N ASP A 117 2.08 -29.35 -7.54
CA ASP A 117 2.75 -28.47 -6.58
C ASP A 117 2.59 -27.01 -7.03
N SER A 118 1.68 -26.28 -6.41
CA SER A 118 1.80 -24.84 -6.20
C SER A 118 0.62 -24.36 -5.35
N THR A 119 0.83 -24.25 -4.04
CA THR A 119 -0.09 -23.59 -3.11
C THR A 119 0.08 -22.07 -3.13
N HIS A 120 0.09 -21.43 -4.30
CA HIS A 120 0.03 -19.97 -4.39
C HIS A 120 -0.78 -19.48 -5.60
N SER A 121 -1.62 -18.47 -5.32
CA SER A 121 -2.32 -17.55 -6.24
C SER A 121 -3.76 -17.89 -6.68
N ASN A 122 -4.72 -17.67 -5.77
CA ASN A 122 -6.11 -17.33 -6.12
C ASN A 122 -6.27 -15.85 -6.53
N GLU A 123 -5.19 -15.12 -6.80
CA GLU A 123 -5.22 -13.69 -7.13
C GLU A 123 -5.36 -13.40 -8.63
N SER A 124 -5.18 -14.41 -9.49
CA SER A 124 -5.06 -14.22 -10.94
C SER A 124 -6.39 -14.14 -11.71
N THR A 125 -7.52 -14.50 -11.10
CA THR A 125 -8.81 -14.61 -11.80
C THR A 125 -9.50 -13.26 -11.99
N LEU A 126 -9.30 -12.30 -11.08
CA LEU A 126 -9.92 -10.97 -11.16
C LEU A 126 -9.18 -10.05 -12.13
N ALA A 127 -7.85 -10.18 -12.21
CA ALA A 127 -7.02 -9.43 -13.16
C ALA A 127 -7.32 -9.83 -14.62
N ALA A 128 -7.56 -11.12 -14.88
CA ALA A 128 -7.97 -11.61 -16.20
C ALA A 128 -9.37 -11.10 -16.61
N LEU A 129 -10.31 -10.99 -15.66
CA LEU A 129 -11.65 -10.46 -15.92
C LEU A 129 -11.61 -8.95 -16.26
N LEU A 130 -10.77 -8.17 -15.57
CA LEU A 130 -10.60 -6.75 -15.85
C LEU A 130 -9.88 -6.46 -17.17
N GLN A 131 -9.06 -7.40 -17.67
CA GLN A 131 -8.42 -7.31 -18.99
C GLN A 131 -9.37 -7.70 -20.14
N SER A 132 -10.41 -8.48 -19.89
CA SER A 132 -11.41 -8.86 -20.90
C SER A 132 -12.46 -7.79 -21.22
N ILE A 133 -12.40 -6.61 -20.58
CA ILE A 133 -13.30 -5.48 -20.84
C ILE A 133 -12.55 -4.41 -21.66
N PRO A 134 -12.81 -4.28 -22.97
CA PRO A 134 -12.24 -3.21 -23.78
C PRO A 134 -12.63 -1.84 -23.20
N ASN A 135 -11.66 -0.93 -23.07
CA ASN A 135 -11.80 0.46 -22.59
C ASN A 135 -11.97 0.70 -21.06
N ALA A 136 -11.96 -0.30 -20.19
CA ALA A 136 -12.08 -0.07 -18.75
C ALA A 136 -10.86 0.64 -18.12
N LEU A 137 -9.67 0.50 -18.72
CA LEU A 137 -8.40 1.01 -18.16
C LEU A 137 -7.93 2.35 -18.77
N SER A 138 -8.54 2.83 -19.85
CA SER A 138 -8.07 4.02 -20.57
C SER A 138 -8.41 5.36 -19.88
N SER A 139 -9.31 5.38 -18.90
CA SER A 139 -9.74 6.61 -18.20
C SER A 139 -9.21 6.77 -16.78
N ALA A 140 -8.62 5.73 -16.17
CA ALA A 140 -8.33 5.73 -14.73
C ALA A 140 -6.96 6.32 -14.36
N PHE A 141 -6.04 6.47 -15.32
CA PHE A 141 -4.68 6.97 -15.07
C PHE A 141 -4.23 7.94 -16.18
N GLU A 142 -4.86 9.10 -16.24
CA GLU A 142 -4.28 10.23 -16.96
C GLU A 142 -3.13 10.79 -16.13
N THR A 143 -1.92 10.52 -16.59
CA THR A 143 -0.64 10.88 -15.97
C THR A 143 -0.56 12.38 -15.70
N ILE A 144 -0.21 12.70 -14.45
CA ILE A 144 0.08 14.05 -13.96
C ILE A 144 1.25 14.63 -14.78
N PRO A 145 1.14 15.81 -15.42
CA PRO A 145 2.33 16.55 -15.82
C PRO A 145 3.04 17.02 -14.55
N SER A 146 4.19 16.40 -14.27
CA SER A 146 5.08 16.81 -13.20
C SER A 146 5.84 18.05 -13.64
N ASP A 147 5.27 19.24 -13.40
CA ASP A 147 6.00 20.50 -13.51
C ASP A 147 6.99 20.60 -12.34
N SER A 148 8.12 19.93 -12.56
CA SER A 148 9.30 19.90 -11.72
C SER A 148 10.13 21.12 -12.08
N GLU A 149 9.70 22.32 -11.65
CA GLU A 149 10.65 23.44 -11.67
C GLU A 149 11.66 23.22 -10.54
N SER A 150 12.86 22.82 -10.96
CA SER A 150 14.10 22.90 -10.22
C SER A 150 14.28 24.31 -9.64
N VAL A 151 13.92 24.49 -8.38
CA VAL A 151 14.38 25.63 -7.60
C VAL A 151 15.69 25.19 -6.97
N SER A 152 16.78 25.66 -7.58
CA SER A 152 18.15 25.52 -7.07
C SER A 152 18.18 25.82 -5.57
N SER A 153 18.82 24.93 -4.81
CA SER A 153 19.21 25.15 -3.42
C SER A 153 19.92 26.49 -3.27
N ASP A 154 19.23 27.46 -2.67
CA ASP A 154 19.80 28.47 -1.78
C ASP A 154 18.66 29.32 -1.22
N ALA A 155 18.08 28.82 -0.13
CA ALA A 155 17.53 29.57 0.99
C ALA A 155 16.52 28.68 1.73
N PHE A 156 16.98 28.07 2.82
CA PHE A 156 16.12 27.84 3.99
C PHE A 156 15.69 29.21 4.53
N SER A 157 14.80 29.90 3.81
CA SER A 157 14.03 31.00 4.36
C SER A 157 12.66 30.42 4.68
N VAL A 158 12.32 30.39 5.96
CA VAL A 158 10.97 30.14 6.45
C VAL A 158 10.05 31.15 5.76
N ARG A 159 9.51 30.78 4.59
CA ARG A 159 8.57 31.63 3.84
C ARG A 159 7.34 31.77 4.71
N SER A 160 7.15 32.98 5.20
CA SER A 160 5.98 33.42 5.97
C SER A 160 4.71 32.90 5.30
N THR A 161 3.85 32.23 6.07
CA THR A 161 2.51 31.78 5.64
C THR A 161 1.60 32.92 5.17
N ASN A 162 2.07 34.17 5.30
CA ASN A 162 1.41 35.39 4.87
C ASN A 162 1.88 35.92 3.50
N ASP A 163 2.73 35.21 2.75
CA ASP A 163 3.06 35.60 1.38
C ASP A 163 1.78 35.52 0.49
N PRO A 164 1.29 36.64 -0.08
CA PRO A 164 0.10 36.66 -0.93
C PRO A 164 0.25 35.78 -2.17
N ALA A 165 1.48 35.63 -2.71
CA ALA A 165 1.74 34.82 -3.88
C ALA A 165 1.62 33.32 -3.57
N TYR A 166 2.13 32.90 -2.40
CA TYR A 166 1.98 31.53 -1.92
C TYR A 166 0.51 31.17 -1.67
N ASN A 167 -0.24 32.06 -1.01
CA ASN A 167 -1.67 31.88 -0.77
C ASN A 167 -2.49 31.82 -2.06
N SER A 168 -2.14 32.63 -3.07
CA SER A 168 -2.80 32.59 -4.38
C SER A 168 -2.57 31.25 -5.09
N ARG A 169 -1.33 30.75 -5.11
CA ARG A 169 -0.99 29.43 -5.68
C ARG A 169 -1.69 28.29 -4.95
N LEU A 170 -1.77 28.36 -3.62
CA LEU A 170 -2.50 27.37 -2.82
C LEU A 170 -4.00 27.37 -3.14
N LYS A 171 -4.62 28.56 -3.25
CA LYS A 171 -6.02 28.69 -3.66
C LYS A 171 -6.28 28.14 -5.06
N GLN A 172 -5.38 28.40 -6.01
CA GLN A 172 -5.46 27.84 -7.37
C GLN A 172 -5.37 26.31 -7.33
N ARG A 173 -4.42 25.76 -6.57
CA ARG A 173 -4.25 24.30 -6.41
C ARG A 173 -5.49 23.65 -5.78
N ILE A 174 -6.08 24.28 -4.76
CA ILE A 174 -7.34 23.83 -4.15
C ILE A 174 -8.48 23.85 -5.18
N ALA A 175 -8.58 24.90 -6.02
CA ALA A 175 -9.60 24.97 -7.07
C ALA A 175 -9.43 23.85 -8.09
N THR A 176 -8.20 23.54 -8.50
CA THR A 176 -7.89 22.41 -9.39
C THR A 176 -8.29 21.08 -8.77
N TYR A 177 -7.95 20.82 -7.50
CA TYR A 177 -8.36 19.58 -6.84
C TYR A 177 -9.87 19.47 -6.68
N LYS A 178 -10.57 20.56 -6.35
CA LYS A 178 -12.04 20.58 -6.31
C LYS A 178 -12.65 20.28 -7.68
N ALA A 179 -12.08 20.83 -8.75
CA ALA A 179 -12.54 20.54 -10.12
C ALA A 179 -12.34 19.06 -10.47
N LYS A 180 -11.16 18.50 -10.17
CA LYS A 180 -10.86 17.07 -10.37
C LYS A 180 -11.77 16.15 -9.55
N TYR A 181 -12.08 16.53 -8.31
CA TYR A 181 -13.02 15.77 -7.47
C TYR A 181 -14.44 15.81 -8.06
N ARG A 182 -14.92 16.97 -8.51
CA ARG A 182 -16.23 17.08 -9.18
C ARG A 182 -16.28 16.23 -10.45
N ASP A 183 -15.22 16.24 -11.25
CA ASP A 183 -15.13 15.42 -12.46
C ASP A 183 -15.10 13.92 -12.14
N ALA A 184 -14.36 13.50 -11.10
CA ALA A 184 -14.34 12.12 -10.64
C ALA A 184 -15.72 11.65 -10.15
N VAL A 185 -16.43 12.49 -9.37
CA VAL A 185 -17.81 12.20 -8.94
C VAL A 185 -18.76 12.09 -10.14
N HIS A 186 -18.63 12.99 -11.13
CA HIS A 186 -19.44 12.93 -12.35
C HIS A 186 -19.19 11.63 -13.13
N ARG A 187 -17.92 11.23 -13.30
CA ARG A 187 -17.55 9.96 -13.94
C ARG A 187 -18.05 8.76 -13.16
N HIS A 188 -17.97 8.77 -11.83
CA HIS A 188 -18.50 7.70 -10.99
C HIS A 188 -20.02 7.56 -11.16
N ASN A 189 -20.77 8.66 -11.10
CA ASN A 189 -22.22 8.63 -11.30
C ASN A 189 -22.58 8.11 -12.70
N LYS A 190 -21.84 8.51 -13.73
CA LYS A 190 -22.03 8.00 -15.10
C LYS A 190 -21.81 6.49 -15.17
N LEU A 191 -20.76 5.97 -14.53
CA LEU A 191 -20.51 4.52 -14.44
C LEU A 191 -21.63 3.79 -13.69
N VAL A 192 -22.15 4.37 -12.61
CA VAL A 192 -23.29 3.82 -11.88
C VAL A 192 -24.53 3.76 -12.79
N ASP A 193 -24.79 4.80 -13.58
CA ASP A 193 -25.90 4.83 -14.53
C ASP A 193 -25.72 3.78 -15.64
N GLU A 194 -24.51 3.61 -16.18
CA GLU A 194 -24.17 2.59 -17.18
C GLU A 194 -24.31 1.16 -16.62
N VAL A 195 -23.89 0.93 -15.36
CA VAL A 195 -24.08 -0.36 -14.66
C VAL A 195 -25.56 -0.64 -14.46
N ASN A 196 -26.36 0.35 -14.07
CA ASN A 196 -27.80 0.18 -13.93
C ASN A 196 -28.48 -0.09 -15.28
N ALA A 197 -28.03 0.56 -16.36
CA ALA A 197 -28.55 0.32 -17.71
C ALA A 197 -28.23 -1.09 -18.21
N THR A 198 -26.99 -1.55 -18.03
CA THR A 198 -26.58 -2.91 -18.41
C THR A 198 -27.31 -3.98 -17.59
N LYS A 199 -27.50 -3.74 -16.28
CA LYS A 199 -28.33 -4.61 -15.42
C LYS A 199 -29.76 -4.75 -15.96
N ARG A 200 -30.41 -3.65 -16.34
CA ARG A 200 -31.76 -3.69 -16.94
C ARG A 200 -31.81 -4.45 -18.27
N ILE A 201 -30.77 -4.30 -19.12
CA ILE A 201 -30.68 -5.04 -20.39
C ILE A 201 -30.52 -6.55 -20.11
N LEU A 202 -29.73 -6.92 -19.11
CA LEU A 202 -29.55 -8.32 -18.72
C LEU A 202 -30.85 -8.92 -18.19
N GLU A 203 -31.54 -8.22 -17.28
CA GLU A 203 -32.86 -8.62 -16.76
C GLU A 203 -33.86 -8.84 -17.91
N LYS A 204 -33.95 -7.87 -18.83
CA LYS A 204 -34.82 -7.99 -20.01
C LYS A 204 -34.45 -9.18 -20.91
N THR A 205 -33.16 -9.40 -21.14
CA THR A 205 -32.69 -10.52 -21.99
C THR A 205 -32.97 -11.87 -21.33
N GLN A 206 -32.85 -11.94 -20.01
CA GLN A 206 -33.22 -13.11 -19.23
C GLN A 206 -34.72 -13.38 -19.33
N ASP A 207 -35.55 -12.36 -19.17
CA ASP A 207 -37.02 -12.47 -19.30
C ASP A 207 -37.43 -12.93 -20.71
N ASP A 208 -36.84 -12.36 -21.76
CA ASP A 208 -37.10 -12.74 -23.16
C ASP A 208 -36.70 -14.22 -23.41
N CYS A 209 -35.58 -14.66 -22.82
CA CYS A 209 -35.14 -16.05 -22.91
C CYS A 209 -36.11 -17.00 -22.20
N LEU A 210 -36.55 -16.65 -20.99
CA LEU A 210 -37.54 -17.42 -20.23
C LEU A 210 -38.87 -17.51 -20.98
N GLN A 211 -39.36 -16.42 -21.58
CA GLN A 211 -40.56 -16.44 -22.42
C GLN A 211 -40.41 -17.37 -23.63
N LYS A 212 -39.22 -17.37 -24.28
CA LYS A 212 -38.95 -18.28 -25.40
C LYS A 212 -38.93 -19.74 -24.96
N VAL A 213 -38.37 -20.04 -23.79
CA VAL A 213 -38.39 -21.40 -23.21
C VAL A 213 -39.82 -21.82 -22.88
N GLU A 214 -40.63 -20.95 -22.29
CA GLU A 214 -42.05 -21.21 -21.99
C GLU A 214 -42.83 -21.53 -23.27
N LYS A 215 -42.59 -20.77 -24.35
CA LYS A 215 -43.19 -21.01 -25.68
C LYS A 215 -42.77 -22.35 -26.28
N LEU A 216 -41.49 -22.70 -26.23
CA LEU A 216 -41.01 -24.00 -26.72
C LEU A 216 -41.58 -25.16 -25.89
N ARG A 217 -41.75 -24.98 -24.57
CA ARG A 217 -42.39 -25.98 -23.71
C ARG A 217 -43.86 -26.18 -24.06
N SER A 218 -44.60 -25.11 -24.35
CA SER A 218 -46.01 -25.22 -24.76
C SER A 218 -46.15 -25.85 -26.15
N GLU A 219 -45.29 -25.48 -27.11
CA GLU A 219 -45.23 -26.11 -28.44
C GLU A 219 -44.88 -27.60 -28.34
N LYS A 220 -43.88 -27.97 -27.52
CA LYS A 220 -43.54 -29.39 -27.26
C LYS A 220 -44.73 -30.15 -26.69
N ARG A 221 -45.47 -29.56 -25.75
CA ARG A 221 -46.68 -30.18 -25.17
C ARG A 221 -47.75 -30.43 -26.24
N VAL A 222 -48.03 -29.43 -27.08
CA VAL A 222 -49.00 -29.55 -28.18
C VAL A 222 -48.57 -30.59 -29.21
N LEU A 223 -47.27 -30.64 -29.56
CA LEU A 223 -46.74 -31.65 -30.48
C LEU A 223 -46.81 -33.06 -29.88
N ALA A 224 -46.49 -33.21 -28.59
CA ALA A 224 -46.63 -34.49 -27.88
C ALA A 224 -48.09 -34.96 -27.86
N GLU A 225 -49.04 -34.06 -27.61
CA GLU A 225 -50.48 -34.37 -27.63
C GLU A 225 -50.95 -34.76 -29.04
N LYS A 226 -50.51 -34.04 -30.08
CA LYS A 226 -50.79 -34.42 -31.48
C LYS A 226 -50.20 -35.78 -31.85
N LEU A 227 -49.01 -36.08 -31.37
CA LEU A 227 -48.34 -37.37 -31.63
C LEU A 227 -49.06 -38.51 -30.89
N GLN A 228 -49.53 -38.27 -29.66
CA GLN A 228 -50.35 -39.22 -28.91
C GLN A 228 -51.74 -39.43 -29.56
N ALA A 229 -52.36 -38.37 -30.08
CA ALA A 229 -53.61 -38.45 -30.83
C ALA A 229 -53.43 -39.20 -32.17
N SER A 230 -52.30 -38.98 -32.86
CA SER A 230 -51.94 -39.71 -34.08
C SER A 230 -51.64 -41.18 -33.82
N ALA A 231 -50.99 -41.51 -32.69
CA ALA A 231 -50.69 -42.88 -32.29
C ALA A 231 -51.93 -43.62 -31.76
N GLY A 232 -52.89 -42.90 -31.17
CA GLY A 232 -54.19 -43.43 -30.74
C GLY A 232 -55.19 -43.71 -31.86
N ASN A 233 -54.90 -43.27 -33.09
CA ASN A 233 -55.72 -43.54 -34.29
C ASN A 233 -55.42 -44.92 -34.91
N SER A 234 -55.18 -45.94 -34.09
CA SER A 234 -54.96 -47.33 -34.53
C SER A 234 -56.24 -48.02 -35.05
N SER A 235 -57.41 -47.38 -34.94
CA SER A 235 -58.67 -47.91 -35.48
C SER A 235 -58.72 -47.91 -37.02
N GLY A 236 -58.00 -46.99 -37.67
CA GLY A 236 -57.92 -46.94 -39.13
C GLY A 236 -57.03 -48.04 -39.72
N THR A 237 -55.97 -48.43 -39.01
CA THR A 237 -55.05 -49.51 -39.43
C THR A 237 -55.73 -50.87 -39.42
N GLU A 238 -56.57 -51.17 -38.43
CA GLU A 238 -57.27 -52.47 -38.34
C GLU A 238 -58.37 -52.59 -39.42
N GLU A 239 -59.08 -51.50 -39.73
CA GLU A 239 -60.03 -51.45 -40.85
C GLU A 239 -59.34 -51.52 -42.23
N LEU A 240 -58.18 -50.87 -42.39
CA LEU A 240 -57.37 -50.93 -43.61
C LEU A 240 -56.75 -52.31 -43.81
N GLU A 241 -56.33 -52.97 -42.73
CA GLU A 241 -55.79 -54.32 -42.74
C GLU A 241 -56.89 -55.33 -43.12
N LYS A 242 -58.09 -55.21 -42.54
CA LYS A 242 -59.26 -56.01 -42.92
C LYS A 242 -59.67 -55.80 -44.38
N LYS A 243 -59.67 -54.54 -44.86
CA LYS A 243 -59.90 -54.24 -46.29
C LYS A 243 -58.80 -54.82 -47.18
N CYS A 244 -57.53 -54.78 -46.77
CA CYS A 244 -56.43 -55.41 -47.49
C CYS A 244 -56.58 -56.93 -47.57
N GLU A 245 -57.01 -57.58 -46.49
CA GLU A 245 -57.30 -59.01 -46.48
C GLU A 245 -58.49 -59.37 -47.38
N ASP A 246 -59.56 -58.58 -47.36
CA ASP A 246 -60.72 -58.76 -48.24
C ASP A 246 -60.34 -58.56 -49.72
N TYR A 247 -59.53 -57.55 -50.04
CA TYR A 247 -59.01 -57.37 -51.40
C TYR A 247 -58.08 -58.50 -51.82
N LYS A 248 -57.20 -58.99 -50.94
CA LYS A 248 -56.37 -60.18 -51.22
C LYS A 248 -57.22 -61.41 -51.51
N ARG A 249 -58.27 -61.65 -50.72
CA ARG A 249 -59.21 -62.77 -50.91
C ARG A 249 -59.95 -62.66 -52.24
N MET A 250 -60.41 -61.45 -52.57
CA MET A 250 -61.10 -61.17 -53.84
C MET A 250 -60.16 -61.33 -55.04
N LEU A 251 -58.89 -60.93 -54.91
CA LEU A 251 -57.87 -61.07 -55.94
C LEU A 251 -57.49 -62.54 -56.16
N GLU A 252 -57.45 -63.35 -55.11
CA GLU A 252 -57.25 -64.80 -55.22
C GLU A 252 -58.46 -65.49 -55.87
N GLN A 253 -59.68 -65.10 -55.50
CA GLN A 253 -60.89 -65.56 -56.19
C GLN A 253 -60.90 -65.17 -57.67
N CYS A 254 -60.50 -63.94 -58.00
CA CYS A 254 -60.34 -63.50 -59.39
C CYS A 254 -59.26 -64.30 -60.11
N LYS A 255 -58.12 -64.62 -59.49
CA LYS A 255 -57.09 -65.48 -60.08
C LYS A 255 -57.60 -66.90 -60.35
N ILE A 256 -58.34 -67.50 -59.42
CA ILE A 256 -58.96 -68.81 -59.60
C ILE A 256 -59.98 -68.76 -60.75
N LYS A 257 -60.81 -67.72 -60.79
CA LYS A 257 -61.82 -67.52 -61.83
C LYS A 257 -61.19 -67.26 -63.19
N ILE A 258 -60.10 -66.50 -63.26
CA ILE A 258 -59.30 -66.31 -64.48
C ILE A 258 -58.69 -67.63 -64.93
N LYS A 259 -58.14 -68.46 -64.04
CA LYS A 259 -57.63 -69.79 -64.40
C LYS A 259 -58.74 -70.72 -64.90
N ALA A 260 -59.91 -70.72 -64.26
CA ALA A 260 -61.07 -71.49 -64.70
C ALA A 260 -61.59 -71.02 -66.08
N LEU A 261 -61.71 -69.71 -66.28
CA LEU A 261 -62.09 -69.12 -67.57
C LEU A 261 -61.01 -69.30 -68.64
N GLN A 262 -59.72 -69.36 -68.29
CA GLN A 262 -58.64 -69.69 -69.22
C GLN A 262 -58.64 -71.17 -69.61
N GLN A 263 -59.06 -72.06 -68.70
CA GLN A 263 -59.29 -73.48 -68.99
C GLN A 263 -60.50 -73.64 -69.94
N GLU A 264 -61.60 -72.93 -69.66
CA GLU A 264 -62.82 -72.91 -70.49
C GLU A 264 -62.58 -72.23 -71.87
N LYS A 265 -61.78 -71.16 -71.91
CA LYS A 265 -61.38 -70.47 -73.15
C LYS A 265 -60.41 -71.32 -73.99
N LYS A 266 -59.59 -72.18 -73.37
CA LYS A 266 -58.76 -73.16 -74.11
C LYS A 266 -59.59 -74.26 -74.76
N GLU A 267 -60.80 -74.52 -74.28
CA GLU A 267 -61.74 -75.48 -74.87
C GLU A 267 -62.69 -74.86 -75.93
N GLN A 268 -62.76 -73.52 -76.04
CA GLN A 268 -63.72 -72.82 -76.91
C GLN A 268 -63.14 -71.90 -77.99
N LEU A 269 -61.81 -71.75 -78.12
CA LEU A 269 -61.25 -70.87 -79.17
C LEU A 269 -60.86 -71.64 -80.43
N ILE A 270 -61.90 -72.00 -81.20
CA ILE A 270 -61.83 -72.20 -82.65
C ILE A 270 -61.85 -70.80 -83.29
N ASN A 271 -60.86 -70.57 -84.16
CA ASN A 271 -60.74 -69.57 -85.22
C ASN A 271 -61.75 -68.41 -85.24
N VAL A 272 -61.26 -67.19 -85.03
CA VAL A 272 -61.83 -66.00 -85.63
C VAL A 272 -60.69 -65.25 -86.31
N ASP A 273 -60.67 -65.36 -87.63
CA ASP A 273 -59.83 -64.56 -88.51
C ASP A 273 -60.21 -63.07 -88.36
N GLU A 274 -59.17 -62.23 -88.35
CA GLU A 274 -59.28 -60.77 -88.28
C GLU A 274 -59.88 -60.23 -89.57
N ASP A 275 -61.19 -60.00 -89.57
CA ASP A 275 -61.85 -59.19 -90.58
C ASP A 275 -61.73 -57.70 -90.23
N GLU A 276 -61.19 -56.94 -91.20
CA GLU A 276 -61.01 -55.50 -91.19
C GLU A 276 -62.32 -54.73 -90.96
N ASN A 277 -62.70 -54.54 -89.70
CA ASN A 277 -63.83 -53.71 -89.33
C ASN A 277 -63.35 -52.25 -89.12
N PRO A 278 -63.81 -51.27 -89.93
CA PRO A 278 -63.35 -49.87 -89.85
C PRO A 278 -63.61 -49.22 -88.48
N ARG A 279 -64.58 -49.73 -87.72
CA ARG A 279 -64.88 -49.27 -86.35
C ARG A 279 -63.81 -49.72 -85.33
N VAL A 280 -63.14 -50.86 -85.58
CA VAL A 280 -62.03 -51.35 -84.75
C VAL A 280 -60.79 -50.49 -84.99
N LYS A 281 -60.47 -50.17 -86.26
CA LYS A 281 -59.38 -49.23 -86.61
C LYS A 281 -59.59 -47.83 -86.00
N GLU A 282 -60.83 -47.33 -85.96
CA GLU A 282 -61.13 -46.04 -85.31
C GLU A 282 -60.95 -46.11 -83.78
N MET A 283 -61.36 -47.21 -83.14
CA MET A 283 -61.12 -47.42 -81.71
C MET A 283 -59.64 -47.56 -81.39
N GLU A 284 -58.89 -48.31 -82.19
CA GLU A 284 -57.43 -48.44 -82.07
C GLU A 284 -56.73 -47.09 -82.22
N ALA A 285 -57.13 -46.28 -83.21
CA ALA A 285 -56.59 -44.93 -83.37
C ALA A 285 -56.90 -44.01 -82.18
N ARG A 286 -58.09 -44.11 -81.58
CA ARG A 286 -58.44 -43.36 -80.36
C ARG A 286 -57.64 -43.82 -79.14
N ILE A 287 -57.47 -45.14 -78.98
CA ILE A 287 -56.65 -45.72 -77.91
C ILE A 287 -55.21 -45.25 -78.07
N GLN A 288 -54.63 -45.35 -79.27
CA GLN A 288 -53.27 -44.93 -79.55
C GLN A 288 -53.07 -43.43 -79.29
N LYS A 289 -54.02 -42.59 -79.68
CA LYS A 289 -53.99 -41.16 -79.34
C LYS A 289 -54.00 -40.91 -77.83
N THR A 290 -54.85 -41.63 -77.08
CA THR A 290 -54.85 -41.50 -75.61
C THR A 290 -53.56 -42.02 -74.98
N GLU A 291 -52.97 -43.10 -75.50
CA GLU A 291 -51.69 -43.63 -75.05
C GLU A 291 -50.54 -42.65 -75.32
N GLU A 292 -50.52 -42.01 -76.50
CA GLU A 292 -49.59 -40.93 -76.85
C GLU A 292 -49.75 -39.72 -75.91
N GLU A 293 -50.99 -39.31 -75.60
CA GLU A 293 -51.23 -38.23 -74.63
C GLU A 293 -50.74 -38.59 -73.22
N TRP A 294 -50.93 -39.83 -72.76
CA TRP A 294 -50.44 -40.29 -71.45
C TRP A 294 -48.92 -40.39 -71.41
N THR A 295 -48.29 -40.92 -72.47
CA THR A 295 -46.83 -40.96 -72.57
C THR A 295 -46.23 -39.56 -72.63
N ASN A 296 -46.84 -38.62 -73.35
CA ASN A 296 -46.41 -37.23 -73.37
C ASN A 296 -46.54 -36.57 -71.99
N ARG A 297 -47.65 -36.79 -71.26
CA ARG A 297 -47.80 -36.28 -69.88
C ARG A 297 -46.77 -36.86 -68.92
N ILE A 298 -46.45 -38.15 -69.05
CA ILE A 298 -45.41 -38.80 -68.23
C ILE A 298 -44.04 -38.20 -68.56
N ASN A 299 -43.72 -38.04 -69.84
CA ASN A 299 -42.45 -37.44 -70.28
C ASN A 299 -42.32 -35.97 -69.83
N GLU A 300 -43.37 -35.17 -69.93
CA GLU A 300 -43.40 -33.78 -69.41
C GLU A 300 -43.24 -33.75 -67.89
N SER A 301 -43.93 -34.66 -67.17
CA SER A 301 -43.79 -34.78 -65.71
C SER A 301 -42.35 -35.13 -65.32
N ASP A 302 -41.72 -36.09 -66.01
CA ASP A 302 -40.34 -36.52 -65.76
C ASP A 302 -39.34 -35.41 -66.09
N GLN A 303 -39.55 -34.66 -67.18
CA GLN A 303 -38.73 -33.49 -67.50
C GLN A 303 -38.84 -32.41 -66.42
N GLN A 304 -40.06 -32.12 -65.94
CA GLN A 304 -40.26 -31.14 -64.88
C GLN A 304 -39.63 -31.59 -63.55
N HIS A 305 -39.70 -32.88 -63.23
CA HIS A 305 -39.02 -33.46 -62.07
C HIS A 305 -37.50 -33.35 -62.20
N ALA A 306 -36.94 -33.65 -63.38
CA ALA A 306 -35.51 -33.52 -63.65
C ALA A 306 -35.02 -32.06 -63.52
N ILE A 307 -35.79 -31.10 -64.04
CA ILE A 307 -35.50 -29.66 -63.88
C ILE A 307 -35.53 -29.27 -62.41
N THR A 308 -36.57 -29.68 -61.67
CA THR A 308 -36.72 -29.36 -60.24
C THR A 308 -35.57 -29.95 -59.42
N LEU A 309 -35.12 -31.17 -59.75
CA LEU A 309 -33.97 -31.79 -59.09
C LEU A 309 -32.66 -31.05 -59.42
N ALA A 310 -32.50 -30.60 -60.67
CA ALA A 310 -31.32 -29.84 -61.08
C ALA A 310 -31.26 -28.45 -60.42
N THR A 311 -32.39 -27.74 -60.34
CA THR A 311 -32.47 -26.42 -59.70
C THR A 311 -32.21 -26.52 -58.20
N THR A 312 -32.88 -27.44 -57.51
CA THR A 312 -32.65 -27.67 -56.06
C THR A 312 -31.19 -28.08 -55.78
N LYS A 313 -30.58 -28.89 -56.65
CA LYS A 313 -29.16 -29.22 -56.55
C LYS A 313 -28.25 -27.99 -56.72
N ALA A 314 -28.53 -27.13 -57.71
CA ALA A 314 -27.77 -25.90 -57.93
C ALA A 314 -27.91 -24.92 -56.75
N GLU A 315 -29.12 -24.75 -56.22
CA GLU A 315 -29.39 -23.93 -55.03
C GLU A 315 -28.64 -24.44 -53.79
N MET A 316 -28.61 -25.75 -53.57
CA MET A 316 -27.82 -26.35 -52.48
C MET A 316 -26.32 -26.09 -52.65
N HIS A 317 -25.78 -26.23 -53.87
CA HIS A 317 -24.37 -25.92 -54.12
C HIS A 317 -24.04 -24.44 -53.87
N ALA A 318 -24.90 -23.52 -54.33
CA ALA A 318 -24.73 -22.09 -54.06
C ALA A 318 -24.83 -21.76 -52.56
N ALA A 319 -25.74 -22.41 -51.82
CA ALA A 319 -25.85 -22.25 -50.38
C ALA A 319 -24.60 -22.76 -49.63
N LEU A 320 -24.02 -23.88 -50.08
CA LEU A 320 -22.77 -24.40 -49.53
C LEU A 320 -21.59 -23.45 -49.78
N GLU A 321 -21.45 -22.95 -51.00
CA GLU A 321 -20.39 -21.97 -51.34
C GLU A 321 -20.51 -20.68 -50.52
N ASN A 322 -21.74 -20.18 -50.34
CA ASN A 322 -21.99 -19.04 -49.45
C ASN A 322 -21.60 -19.35 -47.99
N LYS A 323 -21.87 -20.56 -47.49
CA LYS A 323 -21.45 -20.95 -46.14
C LYS A 323 -19.94 -21.11 -46.01
N ASP A 324 -19.27 -21.63 -47.03
CA ASP A 324 -17.82 -21.74 -47.06
C ASP A 324 -17.16 -20.35 -47.05
N THR A 325 -17.67 -19.40 -47.85
CA THR A 325 -17.16 -18.03 -47.84
C THR A 325 -17.40 -17.32 -46.50
N GLU A 326 -18.56 -17.52 -45.87
CA GLU A 326 -18.82 -17.04 -44.50
C GLU A 326 -17.82 -17.63 -43.49
N ILE A 327 -17.56 -18.94 -43.54
CA ILE A 327 -16.60 -19.62 -42.67
C ILE A 327 -15.19 -19.02 -42.86
N GLU A 328 -14.76 -18.81 -44.10
CA GLU A 328 -13.47 -18.18 -44.37
C GLU A 328 -13.40 -16.74 -43.86
N GLN A 329 -14.48 -15.96 -43.98
CA GLN A 329 -14.55 -14.61 -43.43
C GLN A 329 -14.42 -14.64 -41.90
N TRP A 330 -15.11 -15.56 -41.22
CA TRP A 330 -14.98 -15.74 -39.77
C TRP A 330 -13.56 -16.15 -39.37
N ARG A 331 -12.92 -17.08 -40.10
CA ARG A 331 -11.53 -17.47 -39.87
C ARG A 331 -10.57 -16.28 -40.01
N ARG A 332 -10.73 -15.46 -41.07
CA ARG A 332 -9.93 -14.24 -41.26
C ARG A 332 -10.14 -13.25 -40.11
N LYS A 333 -11.39 -13.08 -39.66
CA LYS A 333 -11.72 -12.19 -38.54
C LYS A 333 -11.08 -12.67 -37.23
N CYS A 334 -11.12 -13.97 -36.94
CA CYS A 334 -10.43 -14.55 -35.79
C CYS A 334 -8.92 -14.30 -35.85
N ALA A 335 -8.28 -14.57 -36.99
CA ALA A 335 -6.84 -14.32 -37.15
C ALA A 335 -6.45 -12.84 -36.94
N VAL A 336 -7.29 -11.90 -37.40
CA VAL A 336 -7.06 -10.47 -37.18
C VAL A 336 -7.20 -10.10 -35.69
N LEU A 337 -8.20 -10.64 -35.00
CA LEU A 337 -8.38 -10.39 -33.56
C LEU A 337 -7.23 -10.98 -32.75
N GLU A 338 -6.79 -12.21 -33.06
CA GLU A 338 -5.63 -12.83 -32.41
C GLU A 338 -4.35 -12.00 -32.61
N GLN A 339 -4.14 -11.46 -33.82
CA GLN A 339 -3.01 -10.58 -34.10
C GLN A 339 -3.12 -9.25 -33.34
N GLN A 340 -4.33 -8.66 -33.26
CA GLN A 340 -4.56 -7.43 -32.49
C GLN A 340 -4.30 -7.64 -31.00
N ASP A 341 -4.72 -8.77 -30.43
CA ASP A 341 -4.46 -9.13 -29.04
C ASP A 341 -2.96 -9.36 -28.79
N ALA A 342 -2.27 -10.03 -29.72
CA ALA A 342 -0.82 -10.21 -29.64
C ALA A 342 -0.07 -8.86 -29.67
N ASP A 343 -0.46 -7.95 -30.57
CA ASP A 343 0.13 -6.62 -30.68
C ASP A 343 -0.18 -5.75 -29.45
N ALA A 344 -1.40 -5.84 -28.91
CA ALA A 344 -1.80 -5.14 -27.69
C ALA A 344 -1.01 -5.64 -26.47
N ASN A 345 -0.86 -6.96 -26.32
CA ASN A 345 -0.04 -7.56 -25.27
C ASN A 345 1.43 -7.15 -25.39
N LYS A 346 1.98 -7.12 -26.61
CA LYS A 346 3.35 -6.65 -26.82
C LYS A 346 3.53 -5.20 -26.39
N ARG A 347 2.61 -4.30 -26.78
CA ARG A 347 2.63 -2.89 -26.37
C ARG A 347 2.50 -2.73 -24.85
N TRP A 348 1.67 -3.56 -24.22
CA TRP A 348 1.52 -3.57 -22.77
C TRP A 348 2.81 -3.99 -22.08
N ASN A 349 3.43 -5.08 -22.52
CA ASN A 349 4.71 -5.55 -21.99
C ASN A 349 5.81 -4.49 -22.15
N ASP A 350 5.93 -3.85 -23.32
CA ASP A 350 6.89 -2.76 -23.53
C ASP A 350 6.67 -1.59 -22.53
N LYS A 351 5.41 -1.29 -22.19
CA LYS A 351 5.06 -0.26 -21.22
C LYS A 351 5.41 -0.69 -19.79
N VAL A 352 5.14 -1.94 -19.44
CA VAL A 352 5.51 -2.52 -18.14
C VAL A 352 7.03 -2.51 -17.96
N GLU A 353 7.79 -2.94 -18.97
CA GLU A 353 9.25 -2.93 -18.94
C GLU A 353 9.81 -1.51 -18.76
N LYS A 354 9.27 -0.52 -19.48
CA LYS A 354 9.66 0.89 -19.31
C LYS A 354 9.39 1.41 -17.90
N VAL A 355 8.21 1.11 -17.34
CA VAL A 355 7.85 1.52 -15.97
C VAL A 355 8.76 0.83 -14.95
N GLN A 356 9.05 -0.46 -15.13
CA GLN A 356 9.99 -1.18 -14.27
C GLN A 356 11.40 -0.61 -14.34
N ALA A 357 11.89 -0.25 -15.53
CA ALA A 357 13.19 0.40 -15.70
C ALA A 357 13.23 1.77 -15.02
N MET A 358 12.18 2.59 -15.19
CA MET A 358 12.07 3.88 -14.51
C MET A 358 12.02 3.73 -12.98
N ASN A 359 11.31 2.73 -12.47
CA ASN A 359 11.23 2.48 -11.04
C ASN A 359 12.59 2.03 -10.46
N LYS A 360 13.33 1.18 -11.19
CA LYS A 360 14.70 0.81 -10.83
C LYS A 360 15.65 2.02 -10.81
N ALA A 361 15.53 2.92 -11.78
CA ALA A 361 16.30 4.16 -11.81
C ALA A 361 15.96 5.07 -10.61
N LEU A 362 14.67 5.23 -10.30
CA LEU A 362 14.23 6.04 -9.16
C LEU A 362 14.69 5.48 -7.81
N GLU A 363 14.63 4.16 -7.61
CA GLU A 363 15.18 3.53 -6.41
C GLU A 363 16.71 3.67 -6.32
N ALA A 364 17.42 3.64 -7.45
CA ALA A 364 18.86 3.91 -7.48
C ALA A 364 19.17 5.37 -7.09
N GLU A 365 18.45 6.36 -7.66
CA GLU A 365 18.61 7.78 -7.31
C GLU A 365 18.28 8.06 -5.84
N LYS A 366 17.23 7.41 -5.31
CA LYS A 366 16.88 7.49 -3.89
C LYS A 366 17.99 6.96 -3.00
N ASN A 367 18.58 5.81 -3.34
CA ASN A 367 19.69 5.25 -2.58
C ASN A 367 20.92 6.16 -2.65
N GLU A 368 21.25 6.70 -3.83
CA GLU A 368 22.34 7.66 -3.98
C GLU A 368 22.11 8.93 -3.14
N MET A 369 20.87 9.42 -3.06
CA MET A 369 20.51 10.55 -2.21
C MET A 369 20.66 10.24 -0.72
N ILE A 370 20.25 9.03 -0.29
CA ILE A 370 20.45 8.56 1.09
C ILE A 370 21.94 8.53 1.42
N ASP A 371 22.77 8.00 0.52
CA ASP A 371 24.22 7.93 0.71
C ASP A 371 24.83 9.33 0.83
N LYS A 372 24.48 10.26 -0.08
CA LYS A 372 24.93 11.66 -0.02
C LYS A 372 24.49 12.37 1.26
N LEU A 373 23.26 12.15 1.72
CA LEU A 373 22.79 12.72 2.99
C LEU A 373 23.52 12.13 4.19
N SER A 374 23.81 10.82 4.17
CA SER A 374 24.56 10.15 5.23
C SER A 374 26.01 10.65 5.28
N GLU A 375 26.62 10.87 4.13
CA GLU A 375 27.97 11.43 4.00
C GLU A 375 27.98 12.88 4.48
N ALA A 376 27.06 13.72 4.01
CA ALA A 376 26.94 15.12 4.45
C ALA A 376 26.71 15.23 5.97
N LYS A 377 25.88 14.36 6.55
CA LYS A 377 25.70 14.27 8.00
C LYS A 377 26.99 13.92 8.71
N THR A 378 27.73 12.93 8.21
CA THR A 378 29.01 12.48 8.80
C THR A 378 30.07 13.57 8.72
N GLN A 379 30.19 14.23 7.56
CA GLN A 379 31.08 15.37 7.36
C GLN A 379 30.70 16.55 8.28
N GLY A 380 29.41 16.85 8.44
CA GLY A 380 28.93 17.89 9.35
C GLY A 380 29.29 17.61 10.82
N VAL A 381 29.09 16.37 11.29
CA VAL A 381 29.52 15.97 12.64
C VAL A 381 31.03 16.10 12.79
N LYS A 382 31.81 15.66 11.80
CA LYS A 382 33.27 15.76 11.82
C LYS A 382 33.73 17.21 11.90
N ALA A 383 33.16 18.10 11.10
CA ALA A 383 33.49 19.52 11.10
C ALA A 383 33.20 20.19 12.46
N VAL A 384 32.08 19.86 13.10
CA VAL A 384 31.75 20.35 14.45
C VAL A 384 32.75 19.84 15.49
N LEU A 385 33.12 18.56 15.43
CA LEU A 385 34.13 17.99 16.34
C LEU A 385 35.49 18.66 16.17
N GLU A 386 35.96 18.85 14.94
CA GLU A 386 37.20 19.56 14.64
C GLU A 386 37.15 21.04 15.10
N GLU A 387 35.98 21.69 15.00
CA GLU A 387 35.80 23.06 15.49
C GLU A 387 35.86 23.14 17.01
N GLU A 388 35.17 22.25 17.71
CA GLU A 388 35.19 22.18 19.17
C GLU A 388 36.56 21.78 19.71
N GLU A 389 37.27 20.87 19.05
CA GLU A 389 38.64 20.51 19.39
C GLU A 389 39.59 21.70 19.22
N ARG A 390 39.46 22.45 18.12
CA ARG A 390 40.25 23.68 17.91
C ARG A 390 39.98 24.74 18.97
N LYS A 391 38.70 24.93 19.37
CA LYS A 391 38.34 25.85 20.46
C LYS A 391 38.94 25.42 21.79
N ARG A 392 38.89 24.12 22.11
CA ARG A 392 39.56 23.59 23.32
C ARG A 392 41.05 23.85 23.29
N ASN A 393 41.72 23.57 22.18
CA ASN A 393 43.16 23.79 22.04
C ASN A 393 43.52 25.29 22.14
N SER A 394 42.70 26.18 21.58
CA SER A 394 42.89 27.64 21.71
C SER A 394 42.76 28.08 23.16
N LEU A 395 41.71 27.64 23.86
CA LEU A 395 41.50 27.96 25.28
C LEU A 395 42.61 27.40 26.16
N GLU A 396 43.09 26.19 25.87
CA GLU A 396 44.22 25.59 26.59
C GLU A 396 45.51 26.40 26.37
N SER A 397 45.75 26.89 25.15
CA SER A 397 46.87 27.79 24.86
C SER A 397 46.75 29.10 25.61
N GLU A 398 45.58 29.76 25.57
CA GLU A 398 45.32 31.03 26.26
C GLU A 398 45.50 30.88 27.78
N LEU A 399 45.01 29.79 28.37
CA LEU A 399 45.20 29.50 29.79
C LEU A 399 46.66 29.23 30.14
N ASN A 400 47.40 28.51 29.29
CA ASN A 400 48.82 28.28 29.50
C ASN A 400 49.62 29.58 29.41
N GLU A 401 49.30 30.47 28.47
CA GLU A 401 49.89 31.80 28.37
C GLU A 401 49.57 32.66 29.61
N GLU A 402 48.34 32.62 30.12
CA GLU A 402 47.96 33.27 31.38
C GLU A 402 48.75 32.72 32.57
N ILE A 403 48.90 31.40 32.65
CA ILE A 403 49.67 30.74 33.70
C ILE A 403 51.14 31.19 33.65
N GLU A 404 51.77 31.21 32.47
CA GLU A 404 53.15 31.67 32.34
C GLU A 404 53.29 33.15 32.68
N ARG A 405 52.36 34.01 32.24
CA ARG A 405 52.37 35.42 32.62
C ARG A 405 52.28 35.63 34.13
N LEU A 406 51.39 34.88 34.80
CA LEU A 406 51.25 34.93 36.26
C LEU A 406 52.50 34.39 36.97
N LYS A 407 53.15 33.35 36.44
CA LYS A 407 54.43 32.87 36.97
C LYS A 407 55.52 33.94 36.85
N GLU A 408 55.62 34.61 35.70
CA GLU A 408 56.56 35.71 35.50
C GLU A 408 56.29 36.87 36.47
N GLU A 409 55.02 37.23 36.69
CA GLU A 409 54.64 38.28 37.64
C GLU A 409 54.96 37.90 39.09
N VAL A 410 54.69 36.66 39.49
CA VAL A 410 55.06 36.13 40.82
C VAL A 410 56.57 36.13 41.00
N GLU A 411 57.33 35.70 39.99
CA GLU A 411 58.80 35.69 40.05
C GLU A 411 59.38 37.11 40.11
N LYS A 412 58.79 38.06 39.36
CA LYS A 412 59.14 39.47 39.43
C LYS A 412 58.88 40.03 40.84
N MET A 413 57.70 39.80 41.40
CA MET A 413 57.39 40.22 42.78
C MET A 413 58.34 39.59 43.79
N ARG A 414 58.70 38.31 43.61
CA ARG A 414 59.67 37.62 44.46
C ARG A 414 61.04 38.30 44.39
N LEU A 415 61.53 38.61 43.19
CA LEU A 415 62.79 39.32 42.97
C LEU A 415 62.77 40.73 43.58
N GLU A 416 61.69 41.49 43.39
CA GLU A 416 61.50 42.80 44.00
C GLU A 416 61.53 42.72 45.53
N MET A 417 60.83 41.73 46.11
CA MET A 417 60.82 41.50 47.55
C MET A 417 62.21 41.12 48.09
N THR A 418 62.94 40.25 47.40
CA THR A 418 64.32 39.91 47.78
C THR A 418 65.25 41.12 47.68
N THR A 419 65.10 41.95 46.65
CA THR A 419 65.90 43.17 46.48
C THR A 419 65.58 44.20 47.58
N TYR A 420 64.31 44.30 47.97
CA TYR A 420 63.89 45.15 49.08
C TYR A 420 64.48 44.63 50.41
N LYS A 421 64.42 43.32 50.66
CA LYS A 421 65.03 42.67 51.83
C LYS A 421 66.53 42.96 51.92
N VAL A 422 67.28 42.78 50.83
CA VAL A 422 68.72 43.08 50.78
C VAL A 422 69.01 44.56 51.04
N ARG A 423 68.20 45.48 50.48
CA ARG A 423 68.33 46.92 50.76
C ARG A 423 68.06 47.26 52.22
N LEU A 424 67.08 46.60 52.83
CA LEU A 424 66.74 46.79 54.23
C LEU A 424 67.85 46.26 55.14
N GLU A 425 68.36 45.05 54.88
CA GLU A 425 69.52 44.47 55.58
C GLU A 425 70.78 45.34 55.42
N ALA A 426 71.02 45.91 54.23
CA ALA A 426 72.13 46.83 54.01
C ALA A 426 71.96 48.14 54.79
N LYS A 427 70.74 48.67 54.88
CA LYS A 427 70.44 49.87 55.68
C LYS A 427 70.62 49.60 57.17
N GLU A 428 70.11 48.47 57.67
CA GLU A 428 70.31 48.03 59.04
C GLU A 428 71.80 47.82 59.37
N SER A 429 72.58 47.24 58.44
CA SER A 429 74.04 47.11 58.61
C SER A 429 74.74 48.47 58.66
N SER A 430 74.36 49.41 57.78
CA SER A 430 74.91 50.77 57.78
C SER A 430 74.57 51.52 59.07
N GLU A 431 73.33 51.43 59.55
CA GLU A 431 72.91 52.02 60.82
C GLU A 431 73.66 51.39 62.01
N PHE A 432 73.93 50.08 61.95
CA PHE A 432 74.75 49.40 62.97
C PHE A 432 76.22 49.84 62.96
N ASP A 433 76.81 50.01 61.78
CA ASP A 433 78.19 50.50 61.64
C ASP A 433 78.33 51.96 62.11
N GLU A 434 77.36 52.83 61.80
CA GLU A 434 77.29 54.21 62.33
C GLU A 434 77.18 54.21 63.86
N GLN A 435 76.27 53.41 64.42
CA GLN A 435 76.14 53.27 65.88
C GLN A 435 77.42 52.74 66.52
N LYS A 436 78.13 51.84 65.85
CA LYS A 436 79.41 51.32 66.32
C LYS A 436 80.50 52.39 66.31
N GLU A 437 80.57 53.22 65.27
CA GLU A 437 81.49 54.36 65.18
C GLU A 437 81.21 55.36 66.31
N ASP A 438 79.95 55.70 66.56
CA ASP A 438 79.54 56.56 67.68
C ASP A 438 79.97 55.99 69.04
N VAL A 439 79.79 54.68 69.24
CA VAL A 439 80.23 53.98 70.47
C VAL A 439 81.76 54.01 70.60
N GLU A 440 82.49 53.82 69.51
CA GLU A 440 83.96 53.90 69.51
C GLU A 440 84.45 55.33 69.81
N ALA A 441 83.79 56.35 69.25
CA ALA A 441 84.06 57.76 69.55
C ALA A 441 83.81 58.10 71.03
N LEU A 442 82.66 57.69 71.58
CA LEU A 442 82.33 57.84 73.00
C LEU A 442 83.34 57.10 73.90
N LYS A 443 83.80 55.92 73.49
CA LYS A 443 84.82 55.16 74.22
C LYS A 443 86.16 55.90 74.25
N LEU A 444 86.54 56.55 73.14
CA LEU A 444 87.75 57.37 73.06
C LEU A 444 87.63 58.61 73.97
N GLU A 445 86.48 59.27 73.95
CA GLU A 445 86.20 60.43 74.79
C GLU A 445 86.18 60.06 76.28
N MET A 446 85.56 58.93 76.64
CA MET A 446 85.65 58.37 77.99
C MET A 446 87.09 58.08 78.40
N SER A 447 87.91 57.51 77.51
CA SER A 447 89.32 57.23 77.80
C SER A 447 90.11 58.52 78.02
N ARG A 448 89.82 59.57 77.23
CA ARG A 448 90.40 60.90 77.42
C ARG A 448 89.97 61.52 78.74
N ALA A 449 88.68 61.49 79.07
CA ALA A 449 88.16 61.99 80.34
C ALA A 449 88.74 61.22 81.53
N GLN A 450 88.96 59.90 81.40
CA GLN A 450 89.67 59.11 82.40
C GLN A 450 91.13 59.56 82.57
N SER A 451 91.85 59.80 81.47
CA SER A 451 93.22 60.35 81.52
C SER A 451 93.28 61.72 82.18
N GLU A 452 92.36 62.63 81.82
CA GLU A 452 92.27 63.96 82.43
C GLU A 452 91.93 63.84 83.94
N ARG A 453 91.07 62.89 84.32
CA ARG A 453 90.79 62.59 85.72
C ARG A 453 92.04 62.10 86.45
N THR A 454 92.81 61.18 85.87
CA THR A 454 94.06 60.70 86.49
C THR A 454 95.09 61.81 86.60
N ASP A 455 95.21 62.70 85.61
CA ASP A 455 96.13 63.84 85.67
C ASP A 455 95.72 64.84 86.76
N LEU A 456 94.41 65.08 86.94
CA LEU A 456 93.89 65.89 88.03
C LEU A 456 94.09 65.22 89.40
N GLU A 457 93.88 63.92 89.51
CA GLU A 457 94.18 63.14 90.73
C GLU A 457 95.67 63.26 91.10
N VAL A 458 96.58 63.19 90.12
CA VAL A 458 98.02 63.41 90.31
C VAL A 458 98.30 64.84 90.76
N LYS A 459 97.74 65.86 90.10
CA LYS A 459 97.90 67.27 90.51
C LYS A 459 97.35 67.55 91.91
N ILE A 460 96.23 66.93 92.28
CA ILE A 460 95.69 67.01 93.64
C ILE A 460 96.67 66.37 94.62
N ALA A 461 97.26 65.21 94.30
CA ALA A 461 98.27 64.58 95.14
C ALA A 461 99.55 65.43 95.27
N GLU A 462 100.00 66.08 94.20
CA GLU A 462 101.10 67.06 94.22
C GLU A 462 100.75 68.31 95.06
N HIS A 463 99.50 68.77 94.98
CA HIS A 463 99.03 69.87 95.83
C HIS A 463 98.94 69.47 97.30
N ILE A 464 98.51 68.25 97.61
CA ILE A 464 98.47 67.72 98.98
C ILE A 464 99.90 67.61 99.53
N THR A 465 100.82 67.02 98.75
CA THR A 465 102.24 66.89 99.17
C THR A 465 102.93 68.23 99.33
N SER A 466 102.72 69.18 98.41
CA SER A 466 103.23 70.56 98.57
C SER A 466 102.58 71.28 99.75
N PHE A 467 101.28 71.09 100.00
CA PHE A 467 100.61 71.61 101.19
C PHE A 467 101.19 71.00 102.47
N ASP A 468 101.47 69.70 102.50
CA ASP A 468 102.13 69.03 103.63
C ASP A 468 103.56 69.54 103.83
N ILE A 469 104.29 69.86 102.76
CA ILE A 469 105.61 70.52 102.84
C ILE A 469 105.46 71.93 103.44
N TYR A 470 104.54 72.75 102.93
CA TYR A 470 104.27 74.09 103.48
C TYR A 470 103.81 74.02 104.95
N ARG A 471 103.00 73.03 105.30
CA ARG A 471 102.57 72.79 106.69
C ARG A 471 103.75 72.41 107.58
N ALA A 472 104.61 71.50 107.13
CA ALA A 472 105.82 71.12 107.87
C ALA A 472 106.78 72.31 108.04
N GLU A 473 106.90 73.18 107.04
CA GLU A 473 107.72 74.39 107.08
C GLU A 473 107.11 75.47 108.01
N ALA A 474 105.78 75.60 108.02
CA ALA A 474 105.04 76.41 108.98
C ALA A 474 105.19 75.88 110.42
N GLU A 475 105.16 74.56 110.62
CA GLU A 475 105.41 73.94 111.93
C GLU A 475 106.86 74.14 112.39
N LYS A 476 107.83 74.10 111.46
CA LYS A 476 109.25 74.34 111.73
C LYS A 476 109.54 75.80 112.10
N THR A 477 108.92 76.75 111.41
CA THR A 477 108.98 78.18 111.76
C THR A 477 108.27 78.48 113.08
N LEU A 478 107.15 77.80 113.37
CA LEU A 478 106.47 77.89 114.66
C LEU A 478 107.30 77.28 115.80
N ALA A 479 108.03 76.18 115.54
CA ALA A 479 108.99 75.60 116.48
C ALA A 479 110.18 76.54 116.73
N ALA A 480 110.75 77.14 115.69
CA ALA A 480 111.82 78.15 115.81
C ALA A 480 111.35 79.41 116.57
N ALA A 481 110.12 79.86 116.33
CA ALA A 481 109.52 80.96 117.08
C ALA A 481 109.32 80.61 118.56
N LYS A 482 108.88 79.38 118.88
CA LYS A 482 108.79 78.88 120.26
C LYS A 482 110.16 78.82 120.93
N GLU A 483 111.19 78.39 120.21
CA GLU A 483 112.57 78.29 120.73
C GLU A 483 113.17 79.68 121.01
N GLN A 484 112.91 80.67 120.14
CA GLN A 484 113.27 82.07 120.41
C GLN A 484 112.51 82.66 121.60
N LEU A 485 111.26 82.26 121.81
CA LEU A 485 110.45 82.73 122.93
C LEU A 485 110.91 82.12 124.27
N VAL A 486 111.37 80.86 124.27
CA VAL A 486 112.02 80.23 125.44
C VAL A 486 113.37 80.89 125.75
N TYR A 487 114.15 81.23 124.72
CA TYR A 487 115.43 81.94 124.89
C TYR A 487 115.25 83.37 125.44
N PHE A 488 114.13 84.03 125.14
CA PHE A 488 113.82 85.37 125.63
C PHE A 488 113.28 85.40 127.07
N ILE A 489 112.68 84.30 127.55
CA ILE A 489 112.13 84.22 128.92
C ILE A 489 113.20 83.85 129.97
N CYS A 490 114.33 83.26 129.57
CA CYS A 490 115.39 82.80 130.49
C CYS A 490 116.57 83.79 130.67
N ARG A 491 116.41 85.06 130.29
CA ARG A 491 117.39 86.13 130.50
C ARG A 491 116.70 87.37 131.04
#